data_AF-A0A1I7K619-F1
#
_entry.id   AF-A0A1I7K619-F1
#
_cell.length_a   1.000
_cell.length_b   1.000
_cell.length_c   1.000
_cell.angle_alpha   90.00
_cell.angle_beta   90.00
_cell.angle_gamma   90.00
#
_symmetry.space_group_name_H-M   'P 1'
#
loop_
_entity.id
_entity.type
_entity.pdbx_description
1 polymer ?
#
loop_
_entity_poly.entity_id
_entity_poly.type
_entity_poly.pdbx_seq_one_letter_code
_entity_poly.pdbx_strand_id
1 'polypeptide(L)'
;MAKRLTLTPEERAAHERALSRRRKAEERERRRDAGRPEPVVLDRAIGDALRSYLSRDDRSLTRPLDPAALLRTVRDHLLLRNVKLERAGREPVVYDPLQVVEALKERLLTPG
;
A
#
# COMPACT_ATOMS: atom_id res chain seq x y z
N MET A 1 27.49 13.90 36.85
CA MET A 1 27.87 14.48 35.54
C MET A 1 27.34 13.57 34.44
N ALA A 2 26.31 14.00 33.71
CA ALA A 2 25.83 13.25 32.54
C ALA A 2 26.80 13.48 31.38
N LYS A 3 27.47 12.42 30.93
CA LYS A 3 28.36 12.42 29.76
C LYS A 3 27.51 12.77 28.55
N ARG A 4 27.56 14.02 28.06
CA ARG A 4 26.98 14.39 26.76
C ARG A 4 27.77 13.63 25.70
N LEU A 5 27.26 12.48 25.27
CA LEU A 5 27.78 11.76 24.12
C LEU A 5 27.50 12.62 22.88
N THR A 6 28.48 13.43 22.49
CA THR A 6 28.47 14.12 21.21
C THR A 6 28.71 13.08 20.12
N LEU A 7 27.61 12.54 19.59
CA LEU A 7 27.64 11.66 18.42
C LEU A 7 28.38 12.35 17.26
N THR A 8 29.24 11.60 16.58
CA THR A 8 29.85 12.04 15.33
C THR A 8 28.74 12.29 14.27
N PRO A 9 29.01 13.08 13.21
CA PRO A 9 28.03 13.30 12.14
C PRO A 9 27.51 11.99 11.52
N GLU A 10 28.36 10.99 11.37
CA GLU A 10 28.00 9.67 10.84
C GLU A 10 27.07 8.88 11.78
N GLU A 11 27.36 8.89 13.08
CA GLU A 11 26.52 8.26 14.09
C GLU A 11 25.16 8.94 14.22
N ARG A 12 25.09 10.27 14.07
CA ARG A 12 23.82 11.01 14.00
C ARG A 12 23.00 10.60 12.79
N ALA A 13 23.61 10.57 11.60
CA ALA A 13 22.93 10.14 10.38
C ALA A 13 22.47 8.67 10.45
N ALA A 14 23.25 7.79 11.09
CA ALA A 14 22.86 6.40 11.32
C ALA A 14 21.69 6.29 12.30
N HIS A 15 21.72 7.07 13.38
CA HIS A 15 20.65 7.16 14.37
C HIS A 15 19.33 7.68 13.76
N GLU A 16 19.39 8.75 12.98
CA GLU A 16 18.24 9.31 12.26
C GLU A 16 17.63 8.30 11.27
N ARG A 17 18.46 7.58 10.53
CA ARG A 17 18.01 6.49 9.65
C ARG A 17 17.32 5.37 10.45
N ALA A 18 17.86 5.00 11.60
CA ALA A 18 17.24 3.99 12.47
C ALA A 18 15.88 4.47 13.02
N LEU A 19 15.79 5.71 13.48
CA LEU A 19 14.54 6.32 13.93
C LEU A 19 13.50 6.39 12.80
N SER A 20 13.91 6.79 11.59
CA SER A 20 13.03 6.84 10.42
C SER A 20 12.50 5.45 10.05
N ARG A 21 13.35 4.42 10.05
CA ARG A 21 12.93 3.03 9.82
C ARG A 21 11.93 2.55 10.86
N ARG A 22 12.17 2.86 12.14
CA ARG A 22 11.26 2.51 13.24
C ARG A 22 9.90 3.17 13.07
N ARG A 23 9.86 4.48 12.83
CA ARG A 23 8.61 5.23 12.58
C ARG A 23 7.81 4.63 11.42
N LYS A 24 8.48 4.29 10.31
CA LYS A 24 7.84 3.65 9.15
C LYS A 24 7.34 2.23 9.46
N ALA A 25 8.01 1.49 10.34
CA ALA A 25 7.53 0.18 10.77
C ALA A 25 6.25 0.32 11.62
N GLU A 26 6.28 1.20 12.62
CA GLU A 26 5.12 1.50 13.48
C GLU A 26 3.92 2.03 12.67
N GLU A 27 4.17 2.84 11.63
CA GLU A 27 3.13 3.33 10.73
C GLU A 27 2.51 2.21 9.87
N ARG A 28 3.31 1.26 9.40
CA ARG A 28 2.82 0.10 8.65
C ARG A 28 2.01 -0.83 9.54
N GLU A 29 2.45 -1.05 10.78
CA GLU A 29 1.74 -1.85 11.77
C GLU A 29 0.38 -1.22 12.10
N ARG A 30 0.34 0.08 12.43
CA ARG A 30 -0.93 0.79 12.66
C ARG A 30 -1.90 0.70 11.47
N ARG A 31 -1.41 0.77 10.23
CA ARG A 31 -2.26 0.59 9.04
C ARG A 31 -2.80 -0.84 8.96
N ARG A 32 -1.96 -1.85 9.23
CA ARG A 32 -2.37 -3.26 9.26
C ARG A 32 -3.43 -3.52 10.32
N ASP A 33 -3.24 -3.01 11.53
CA ASP A 33 -4.18 -3.16 12.64
C ASP A 33 -5.53 -2.49 12.31
N ALA A 34 -5.50 -1.36 11.60
CA ALA A 34 -6.68 -0.69 11.11
C ALA A 34 -7.32 -1.35 9.88
N GLY A 35 -6.78 -2.46 9.37
CA GLY A 35 -7.27 -3.09 8.13
C GLY A 35 -7.11 -2.20 6.90
N ARG A 36 -6.16 -1.26 6.91
CA ARG A 36 -5.90 -0.31 5.82
C ARG A 36 -4.74 -0.78 4.94
N PRO A 37 -4.88 -0.82 3.61
CA PRO A 37 -3.79 -1.19 2.72
C PRO A 37 -2.63 -0.17 2.78
N GLU A 38 -1.40 -0.67 2.70
CA GLU A 38 -0.22 0.18 2.51
C GLU A 38 -0.29 0.86 1.13
N PRO A 39 0.15 2.14 0.99
CA PRO A 39 0.06 2.86 -0.28
C PRO A 39 0.67 2.12 -1.47
N VAL A 40 1.84 1.51 -1.29
CA VAL A 40 2.51 0.77 -2.36
C VAL A 40 1.75 -0.49 -2.79
N VAL A 41 1.01 -1.10 -1.86
CA VAL A 41 0.17 -2.27 -2.15
C VAL A 41 -1.04 -1.82 -2.95
N LEU A 42 -1.62 -0.67 -2.59
CA LEU A 42 -2.75 -0.09 -3.28
C LEU A 42 -2.40 0.34 -4.71
N ASP A 43 -1.28 1.03 -4.89
CA ASP A 43 -0.77 1.44 -6.21
C ASP A 43 -0.58 0.25 -7.14
N ARG A 44 -0.01 -0.83 -6.61
CA ARG A 44 0.17 -2.07 -7.36
C ARG A 44 -1.18 -2.70 -7.73
N ALA A 45 -2.14 -2.74 -6.82
CA ALA A 45 -3.47 -3.26 -7.10
C ALA A 45 -4.21 -2.43 -8.15
N ILE A 46 -4.07 -1.10 -8.14
CA ILE A 46 -4.60 -0.20 -9.17
C ILE A 46 -3.94 -0.49 -10.53
N GLY A 47 -2.61 -0.58 -10.58
CA GLY A 47 -1.87 -0.90 -11.80
C GLY A 47 -2.24 -2.28 -12.37
N ASP A 48 -2.36 -3.30 -11.51
CA ASP A 48 -2.75 -4.65 -11.92
C ASP A 48 -4.22 -4.68 -12.39
N ALA A 49 -5.12 -3.92 -11.78
CA ALA A 49 -6.50 -3.77 -12.22
C ALA A 49 -6.59 -3.10 -13.60
N LEU A 50 -5.83 -2.03 -13.83
CA LEU A 50 -5.72 -1.37 -15.13
C LEU A 50 -5.16 -2.34 -16.18
N ARG A 51 -4.09 -3.08 -15.86
CA ARG A 51 -3.55 -4.10 -16.77
C ARG A 51 -4.59 -5.15 -17.12
N SER A 52 -5.30 -5.69 -16.13
CA SER A 52 -6.39 -6.65 -16.37
C SER A 52 -7.49 -6.05 -17.24
N TYR A 53 -7.89 -4.79 -16.99
CA TYR A 53 -8.92 -4.11 -17.78
C TYR A 53 -8.50 -3.91 -19.24
N LEU A 54 -7.22 -3.55 -19.47
CA LEU A 54 -6.66 -3.28 -20.79
C LEU A 54 -6.37 -4.57 -21.57
N SER A 55 -5.98 -5.65 -20.88
CA SER A 55 -5.67 -6.94 -21.53
C SER A 55 -6.90 -7.76 -21.95
N ARG A 56 -8.12 -7.31 -21.64
CA ARG A 56 -9.36 -8.08 -21.85
C ARG A 56 -9.91 -8.04 -23.27
N ASP A 57 -9.63 -6.98 -24.03
CA ASP A 57 -10.14 -6.75 -25.39
C ASP A 57 -9.13 -5.87 -26.14
N ASP A 58 -8.89 -6.14 -27.42
CA ASP A 58 -8.02 -5.34 -28.30
C ASP A 58 -8.52 -3.89 -28.46
N ARG A 59 -9.82 -3.65 -28.21
CA ARG A 59 -10.45 -2.32 -28.20
C ARG A 59 -10.44 -1.65 -26.82
N SER A 60 -9.67 -2.17 -25.88
CA SER A 60 -9.66 -1.65 -24.50
C SER A 60 -9.26 -0.19 -24.37
N LEU A 61 -8.49 0.34 -25.33
CA LEU A 61 -8.07 1.75 -25.37
C LEU A 61 -9.12 2.69 -26.00
N THR A 62 -10.08 2.16 -26.75
CA THR A 62 -11.09 2.95 -27.45
C THR A 62 -12.48 2.90 -26.80
N ARG A 63 -12.70 1.97 -25.87
CA ARG A 63 -13.93 1.90 -25.08
C ARG A 63 -13.88 2.83 -23.86
N PRO A 64 -15.02 3.42 -23.45
CA PRO A 64 -15.11 4.13 -22.19
C PRO A 64 -14.68 3.27 -21.01
N LEU A 65 -14.03 3.89 -20.03
CA LEU A 65 -13.66 3.23 -18.78
C LEU A 65 -14.88 3.20 -17.84
N ASP A 66 -15.31 2.02 -17.40
CA ASP A 66 -16.28 1.87 -16.31
C ASP A 66 -15.54 1.97 -14.96
N PRO A 67 -15.69 3.08 -14.20
CA PRO A 67 -14.97 3.26 -12.95
C PRO A 67 -15.39 2.23 -11.90
N ALA A 68 -16.66 1.82 -11.89
CA ALA A 68 -17.15 0.85 -10.91
C ALA A 68 -16.56 -0.54 -11.18
N ALA A 69 -16.45 -0.94 -12.46
CA ALA A 69 -15.74 -2.18 -12.81
C ALA A 69 -14.26 -2.14 -12.47
N LEU A 70 -13.60 -1.00 -12.68
CA LEU A 70 -12.19 -0.83 -12.32
C LEU A 70 -11.99 -0.99 -10.80
N LEU A 71 -12.80 -0.29 -9.98
CA LEU A 71 -12.71 -0.37 -8.52
C LEU A 71 -13.00 -1.79 -7.98
N ARG A 72 -13.96 -2.51 -8.56
CA ARG A 72 -14.18 -3.94 -8.23
C ARG A 72 -12.95 -4.79 -8.56
N THR A 73 -12.31 -4.53 -9.70
CA THR A 73 -11.10 -5.25 -10.11
C THR A 73 -9.92 -4.95 -9.16
N VAL A 74 -9.78 -3.72 -8.66
CA VAL A 74 -8.78 -3.37 -7.63
C VAL A 74 -8.99 -4.18 -6.35
N ARG A 75 -10.25 -4.25 -5.87
CA ARG A 75 -10.61 -5.07 -4.71
C ARG A 75 -10.22 -6.54 -4.93
N ASP A 76 -10.54 -7.09 -6.10
CA ASP A 76 -10.26 -8.49 -6.42
C ASP A 76 -8.74 -8.77 -6.43
N HIS A 77 -7.91 -7.81 -6.88
CA HIS A 77 -6.45 -7.91 -6.81
C HIS A 77 -5.91 -7.82 -5.37
N LEU A 78 -6.51 -7.01 -4.50
CA LEU A 78 -6.17 -6.97 -3.07
C LEU A 78 -6.49 -8.31 -2.39
N LEU A 79 -7.65 -8.90 -2.69
CA LEU A 79 -8.03 -10.22 -2.20
C LEU A 79 -7.09 -11.32 -2.71
N LEU A 80 -6.80 -11.32 -4.02
CA LEU A 80 -5.88 -12.28 -4.62
C LEU A 80 -4.48 -12.20 -4.00
N ARG A 81 -4.03 -11.00 -3.63
CA ARG A 81 -2.76 -10.82 -2.91
C ARG A 81 -2.80 -11.49 -1.54
N ASN A 82 -3.87 -11.34 -0.77
CA ASN A 82 -4.00 -11.99 0.53
C ASN A 82 -3.99 -13.51 0.40
N VAL A 83 -4.74 -14.07 -0.57
CA VAL A 83 -4.71 -15.51 -0.88
C VAL A 83 -3.29 -15.98 -1.22
N LYS A 84 -2.52 -15.18 -1.96
CA LYS A 84 -1.11 -15.49 -2.27
C LYS A 84 -0.21 -15.46 -1.04
N LEU A 85 -0.46 -14.55 -0.08
CA LEU A 85 0.30 -14.49 1.18
C LEU A 85 0.01 -15.71 2.05
N GLU A 86 -1.26 -16.06 2.23
CA GLU A 86 -1.69 -17.25 2.99
C GLU A 86 -1.02 -18.52 2.44
N ARG A 87 -1.07 -18.71 1.11
CA ARG A 87 -0.42 -19.85 0.44
C ARG A 87 1.10 -19.89 0.62
N ALA A 88 1.72 -18.73 0.83
CA ALA A 88 3.15 -18.62 1.10
C ALA A 88 3.49 -18.71 2.60
N GLY A 89 2.53 -19.07 3.46
CA GLY A 89 2.71 -19.15 4.91
C GLY A 89 2.91 -17.79 5.58
N ARG A 90 2.49 -16.70 4.92
CA ARG A 90 2.57 -15.34 5.45
C ARG A 90 1.21 -14.89 5.93
N GLU A 91 1.19 -14.16 7.03
CA GLU A 91 -0.05 -13.60 7.57
C GLU A 91 -0.64 -12.56 6.60
N PRO A 92 -1.88 -12.77 6.10
CA PRO A 92 -2.59 -11.80 5.28
C PRO A 92 -3.11 -10.63 6.14
N VAL A 93 -3.36 -9.49 5.50
CA VAL A 93 -4.03 -8.37 6.18
C VAL A 93 -5.52 -8.49 5.93
N VAL A 94 -6.32 -8.65 6.98
CA VAL A 94 -7.78 -8.57 6.87
C VAL A 94 -8.15 -7.11 6.66
N TYR A 95 -8.59 -6.76 5.45
CA TYR A 95 -8.90 -5.38 5.12
C TYR A 95 -10.30 -4.98 5.59
N ASP A 96 -10.40 -3.81 6.21
CA ASP A 96 -11.66 -3.14 6.48
C ASP A 96 -12.15 -2.45 5.17
N PRO A 97 -13.38 -2.73 4.70
CA PRO A 97 -13.89 -2.16 3.46
C PRO A 97 -13.91 -0.62 3.43
N LEU A 98 -14.25 0.04 4.54
CA LEU A 98 -14.26 1.50 4.65
C LEU A 98 -12.84 2.04 4.56
N GLN A 99 -11.88 1.38 5.21
CA GLN A 99 -10.48 1.82 5.18
C GLN A 99 -9.83 1.64 3.80
N VAL A 100 -10.23 0.63 3.04
CA VAL A 100 -9.83 0.48 1.64
C VAL A 100 -10.38 1.62 0.79
N VAL A 101 -11.65 1.98 0.97
CA VAL A 101 -12.28 3.11 0.25
C VAL A 101 -11.59 4.43 0.59
N GLU A 102 -11.33 4.70 1.86
CA GLU A 102 -10.66 5.94 2.28
C GLU A 102 -9.22 5.99 1.77
N ALA A 103 -8.48 4.87 1.79
CA ALA A 103 -7.15 4.81 1.21
C ALA A 103 -7.17 5.05 -0.32
N LEU A 104 -8.17 4.52 -1.03
CA LEU A 104 -8.37 4.77 -2.46
C LEU A 104 -8.65 6.24 -2.75
N LYS A 105 -9.57 6.86 -2.02
CA LYS A 105 -9.87 8.29 -2.16
C LYS A 105 -8.63 9.14 -1.90
N GLU A 106 -7.94 8.90 -0.79
CA GLU A 106 -6.71 9.61 -0.44
C GLU A 106 -5.71 9.51 -1.60
N ARG A 107 -5.50 8.31 -2.14
CA ARG A 107 -4.50 8.08 -3.18
C ARG A 107 -4.85 8.68 -4.54
N LEU A 108 -6.13 8.66 -4.91
CA LEU A 108 -6.60 9.13 -6.23
C LEU A 108 -6.88 10.64 -6.26
N LEU A 109 -7.25 11.24 -5.12
CA LEU A 109 -7.65 12.65 -5.04
C LEU A 109 -6.54 13.56 -4.50
N THR A 110 -5.50 12.98 -3.89
CA THR A 110 -4.35 13.75 -3.39
C THR A 110 -3.16 13.55 -4.33
N PRO A 111 -2.57 14.62 -4.90
CA PRO A 111 -1.35 14.51 -5.68
C PRO A 111 -0.24 13.87 -4.84
N GLY A 112 0.43 12.88 -5.41
CA GLY A 112 1.59 12.22 -4.81
C GLY A 112 2.91 12.95 -5.06
#